data_AF-I2H406-F1
#
_entry.id   AF-I2H406-F1
#
_cell.length_a   1.000
_cell.length_b   1.000
_cell.length_c   1.000
_cell.angle_alpha   90.00
_cell.angle_beta   90.00
_cell.angle_gamma   90.00
#
_symmetry.space_group_name_H-M   'P 1'
#
loop_
_entity.id
_entity.type
_entity.pdbx_description
1 polymer ?
#
loop_
_entity_poly.entity_id
_entity_poly.type
_entity_poly.pdbx_seq_one_letter_code
_entity_poly.pdbx_strand_id
1 'polypeptide(L)'
;MSNSSNKNTTETDVKLPENTIARILQTSSFVDENTRITKNTVTKLQKYMELFIREAALRSLENKEEQISNEKSAVKNEPGLEDTKIFNDNNKLNDNDIELSHEALEAITGLLLLDM
;
A
#
# COMPACT_ATOMS: atom_id res chain seq x y z
N MET A 1 10.44 -43.06 11.21
CA MET A 1 9.30 -42.28 11.73
C MET A 1 9.80 -40.83 11.84
N SER A 2 9.61 -40.06 10.77
CA SER A 2 8.61 -38.98 10.64
C SER A 2 9.10 -37.68 11.30
N ASN A 3 9.79 -36.79 10.57
CA ASN A 3 9.28 -35.62 9.81
C ASN A 3 8.69 -34.47 10.65
N SER A 4 9.30 -33.28 10.55
CA SER A 4 8.71 -31.99 10.10
C SER A 4 9.72 -30.85 10.36
N SER A 5 10.42 -30.34 9.35
CA SER A 5 10.06 -29.18 8.49
C SER A 5 9.72 -27.92 9.30
N ASN A 6 10.66 -26.98 9.46
CA ASN A 6 11.06 -25.90 8.52
C ASN A 6 10.04 -24.74 8.45
N LYS A 7 10.47 -23.56 8.93
CA LYS A 7 9.98 -22.25 8.46
C LYS A 7 11.01 -21.15 8.79
N ASN A 8 12.14 -21.17 8.08
CA ASN A 8 12.90 -19.94 7.86
C ASN A 8 12.27 -19.22 6.66
N THR A 9 11.32 -18.32 6.94
CA THR A 9 10.75 -17.43 5.93
C THR A 9 11.84 -16.42 5.56
N THR A 10 12.46 -16.58 4.40
CA THR A 10 13.34 -15.59 3.81
C THR A 10 12.50 -14.35 3.47
N GLU A 11 12.68 -13.24 4.19
CA GLU A 11 12.26 -11.92 3.72
C GLU A 11 13.05 -11.62 2.44
N THR A 12 12.47 -11.96 1.29
CA THR A 12 13.03 -11.56 0.01
C THR A 12 12.80 -10.06 -0.12
N ASP A 13 13.87 -9.27 -0.07
CA ASP A 13 13.89 -7.86 -0.47
C ASP A 13 13.43 -7.77 -1.94
N VAL A 14 12.11 -7.60 -2.15
CA VAL A 14 11.49 -7.58 -3.47
C VAL A 14 11.84 -6.25 -4.12
N LYS A 15 12.86 -6.26 -4.99
CA LYS A 15 13.29 -5.08 -5.75
C LYS A 15 12.63 -5.03 -7.11
N LEU A 16 12.31 -3.82 -7.58
CA LEU A 16 11.83 -3.65 -8.95
C LEU A 16 12.95 -3.98 -9.94
N PRO A 17 12.76 -4.83 -10.97
CA PRO A 17 13.82 -5.15 -11.90
C PRO A 17 14.29 -3.94 -12.72
N GLU A 18 15.59 -3.61 -12.67
CA GLU A 18 16.17 -2.46 -13.39
C GLU A 18 15.87 -2.49 -14.90
N ASN A 19 15.87 -3.68 -15.51
CA ASN A 19 15.55 -3.89 -16.92
C ASN A 19 14.11 -3.52 -17.27
N THR A 20 13.18 -3.64 -16.32
CA THR A 20 11.77 -3.25 -16.52
C THR A 20 11.66 -1.73 -16.51
N ILE A 21 12.32 -1.06 -15.57
CA ILE A 21 12.36 0.41 -15.46
C ILE A 21 12.95 1.01 -16.74
N ALA A 22 14.12 0.54 -17.15
CA ALA A 22 14.78 1.01 -18.37
C ALA A 22 13.90 0.81 -19.61
N ARG A 23 13.19 -0.33 -19.69
CA ARG A 23 12.29 -0.63 -20.80
C ARG A 23 11.09 0.31 -20.82
N ILE A 24 10.41 0.52 -19.69
CA ILE A 24 9.26 1.42 -19.58
C ILE A 24 9.64 2.84 -20.05
N LEU A 25 10.80 3.34 -19.59
CA LEU A 25 11.27 4.68 -19.99
C LEU A 25 11.52 4.75 -21.50
N GLN A 26 12.15 3.74 -22.07
CA GLN A 26 12.49 3.70 -23.49
C GLN A 26 11.25 3.53 -24.39
N THR A 27 10.25 2.76 -23.96
CA THR A 27 9.06 2.47 -24.77
C THR A 27 7.96 3.50 -24.62
N SER A 28 7.88 4.16 -23.45
CA SER A 28 6.67 4.90 -23.05
C SER A 28 6.93 6.32 -22.58
N SER A 29 8.18 6.71 -22.30
CA SER A 29 8.49 8.03 -21.70
C SER A 29 9.38 8.89 -22.58
N PHE A 30 10.42 8.32 -23.18
CA PHE A 30 11.34 9.09 -24.04
C PHE A 30 10.70 9.38 -25.39
N VAL A 31 10.63 10.66 -25.75
CA VAL A 31 10.09 11.12 -27.04
C VAL A 31 11.06 10.82 -28.19
N ASP A 32 12.36 10.94 -27.95
CA ASP A 32 13.42 10.61 -28.91
C ASP A 32 13.93 9.18 -28.69
N GLU A 33 13.85 8.36 -29.74
CA GLU A 33 14.33 6.97 -29.78
C GLU A 33 15.82 6.82 -29.46
N ASN A 34 16.62 7.88 -29.65
CA ASN A 34 18.05 7.89 -29.35
C ASN A 34 18.36 8.24 -27.89
N THR A 35 17.37 8.65 -27.10
CA THR A 35 17.55 8.94 -25.68
C THR A 35 18.05 7.68 -24.96
N ARG A 36 19.07 7.83 -24.12
CA ARG A 36 19.64 6.73 -23.31
C ARG A 36 19.68 7.13 -21.85
N ILE A 37 19.45 6.14 -20.98
CA ILE A 37 19.56 6.30 -19.54
C ILE A 37 20.76 5.52 -19.01
N THR A 38 21.53 6.14 -18.11
CA THR A 38 22.69 5.48 -17.51
C THR A 38 22.26 4.48 -16.45
N LYS A 39 23.05 3.42 -16.26
CA LYS A 39 22.81 2.41 -15.21
C LYS A 39 22.64 3.04 -13.83
N ASN A 40 23.52 3.99 -13.47
CA ASN A 40 23.46 4.68 -12.19
C ASN A 40 22.11 5.42 -11.99
N THR A 41 21.59 6.05 -13.05
CA THR A 41 20.28 6.70 -13.00
C THR A 41 19.15 5.69 -12.83
N VAL A 42 19.20 4.53 -13.53
CA VAL A 42 18.20 3.46 -13.37
C VAL A 42 18.19 2.93 -11.92
N THR A 43 19.35 2.71 -11.30
CA THR A 43 19.45 2.27 -9.90
C THR A 43 18.87 3.31 -8.93
N LYS A 44 19.02 4.61 -9.22
CA LYS A 44 18.37 5.67 -8.42
C LYS A 44 16.84 5.68 -8.61
N LEU A 45 16.38 5.51 -9.84
CA LEU A 45 14.95 5.43 -10.14
C LEU A 45 14.29 4.19 -9.52
N GLN A 46 15.00 3.06 -9.45
CA GLN A 46 14.54 1.86 -8.73
C GLN A 46 14.18 2.19 -7.29
N LYS A 47 15.09 2.83 -6.54
CA LYS A 47 14.84 3.23 -5.16
C LYS A 47 13.69 4.24 -5.04
N TYR A 48 13.61 5.18 -5.96
CA TYR A 48 12.53 6.16 -5.99
C TYR A 48 11.17 5.52 -6.23
N MET A 49 11.06 4.59 -7.19
CA MET A 49 9.82 3.85 -7.46
C MET A 49 9.43 2.95 -6.27
N GLU A 50 10.40 2.31 -5.63
CA GLU A 50 10.17 1.52 -4.41
C GLU A 50 9.62 2.37 -3.27
N LEU A 51 10.19 3.56 -3.07
CA LEU A 51 9.69 4.52 -2.08
C LEU A 51 8.28 5.00 -2.43
N PHE A 52 8.05 5.37 -3.70
CA PHE A 52 6.74 5.81 -4.17
C PHE A 52 5.64 4.77 -3.91
N ILE A 53 5.88 3.51 -4.28
CA ILE A 53 4.91 2.43 -4.09
C ILE A 53 4.66 2.17 -2.59
N ARG A 54 5.71 2.24 -1.78
CA ARG A 54 5.58 2.09 -0.32
C ARG A 54 4.74 3.22 0.28
N GLU A 55 5.02 4.47 -0.08
CA GLU A 55 4.25 5.62 0.39
C GLU A 55 2.79 5.55 -0.04
N ALA A 56 2.53 5.14 -1.29
CA ALA A 56 1.17 4.94 -1.79
C ALA A 56 0.41 3.91 -0.94
N ALA A 57 1.03 2.77 -0.63
CA ALA A 57 0.41 1.71 0.18
C ALA A 57 0.17 2.15 1.63
N LEU A 58 1.18 2.74 2.28
CA LEU A 58 1.10 3.18 3.67
C LEU A 58 0.06 4.27 3.86
N ARG A 59 0.05 5.29 3.00
CA ARG A 59 -0.94 6.38 3.09
C ARG A 59 -2.35 5.90 2.77
N SER A 60 -2.50 4.96 1.84
CA SER A 60 -3.81 4.35 1.55
C SER A 60 -4.34 3.57 2.77
N LEU A 61 -3.45 2.86 3.47
CA LEU A 61 -3.76 2.15 4.70
C LEU A 61 -4.14 3.10 5.83
N GLU A 62 -3.31 4.09 6.10
CA GLU A 62 -3.54 5.10 7.13
C GLU A 62 -4.88 5.83 6.93
N ASN A 63 -5.15 6.29 5.70
CA ASN A 63 -6.42 6.93 5.36
C ASN A 63 -7.62 5.98 5.56
N LYS A 64 -7.46 4.68 5.29
CA LYS A 64 -8.52 3.69 5.51
C LYS A 64 -8.79 3.45 6.99
N GLU A 65 -7.73 3.38 7.80
CA GLU A 65 -7.82 3.23 9.26
C GLU A 65 -8.50 4.44 9.91
N GLU A 66 -8.16 5.66 9.45
CA GLU A 66 -8.80 6.90 9.90
C GLU A 66 -10.30 6.90 9.62
N GLN A 67 -10.72 6.53 8.40
CA GLN A 67 -12.15 6.44 8.04
C GLN A 67 -12.91 5.49 8.96
N ILE A 68 -12.38 4.28 9.19
CA ILE A 68 -13.00 3.29 10.08
C ILE A 68 -13.09 3.80 11.52
N SER A 69 -12.06 4.50 12.00
CA SER A 69 -12.07 5.08 13.36
C SER A 69 -13.11 6.19 13.53
N ASN A 70 -13.30 7.02 12.50
CA ASN A 70 -14.27 8.11 12.48
C ASN A 70 -15.71 7.57 12.44
N GLU A 71 -15.98 6.55 11.62
CA GLU A 71 -17.29 5.88 11.55
C GLU A 71 -17.70 5.26 12.89
N LYS A 72 -16.77 4.58 13.59
CA LYS A 72 -17.02 3.99 14.92
C LYS A 72 -17.38 5.03 15.98
N SER A 73 -16.87 6.26 15.84
CA SER A 73 -17.11 7.35 16.79
C SER A 73 -18.46 8.04 16.55
N ALA A 74 -18.98 8.01 15.31
CA ALA A 74 -20.28 8.58 14.97
C ALA A 74 -21.47 7.73 15.46
N VAL A 75 -21.34 6.39 15.47
CA VAL A 75 -22.42 5.46 15.88
C VAL A 75 -22.74 5.54 17.38
N LYS A 76 -21.85 6.10 18.21
CA LYS A 76 -22.07 6.24 19.66
C LYS A 76 -23.01 7.37 20.07
N ASN A 77 -23.48 8.20 19.13
CA ASN A 77 -24.22 9.43 19.44
C ASN A 77 -25.73 9.37 19.11
N GLU A 78 -26.30 8.21 18.75
CA GLU A 78 -27.75 8.07 18.66
C GLU A 78 -28.35 7.61 20.01
N PRO A 79 -29.23 8.41 20.65
CA PRO A 79 -29.90 8.00 21.87
C PRO A 79 -31.18 7.23 21.51
N GLY A 80 -31.14 5.90 21.70
CA GLY A 80 -32.35 5.09 21.88
C GLY A 80 -32.62 4.03 20.83
N LEU A 81 -31.97 2.87 20.98
CA LEU A 81 -32.63 1.57 20.82
C LEU A 81 -31.78 0.50 21.53
N GLU A 82 -31.90 0.46 22.86
CA GLU A 82 -31.45 -0.67 23.65
C GLU A 82 -32.45 -1.81 23.44
N ASP A 83 -32.20 -2.69 22.49
CA ASP A 83 -32.57 -4.10 22.60
C ASP A 83 -31.93 -4.94 21.48
N THR A 84 -31.26 -6.01 21.89
CA THR A 84 -30.66 -7.08 21.08
C THR A 84 -29.42 -6.75 20.24
N LYS A 85 -28.26 -6.74 20.91
CA LYS A 85 -27.19 -7.76 20.73
C LYS A 85 -26.01 -7.34 21.62
N ILE A 86 -25.47 -8.32 22.34
CA ILE A 86 -24.23 -8.20 23.11
C ILE A 86 -23.14 -7.72 22.14
N PHE A 87 -22.80 -6.43 22.19
CA PHE A 87 -21.62 -5.89 21.52
C PHE A 87 -20.41 -6.46 22.27
N ASN A 88 -19.86 -7.55 21.72
CA ASN A 88 -18.57 -8.07 22.16
C ASN A 88 -17.50 -7.02 21.85
N ASP A 89 -17.07 -6.28 22.87
CA ASP A 89 -16.01 -5.26 22.88
C ASP A 89 -14.59 -5.81 22.55
N ASN A 90 -14.48 -6.86 21.74
CA ASN A 90 -13.23 -7.52 21.40
C ASN A 90 -12.85 -7.43 19.92
N ASN A 91 -13.52 -6.62 19.11
CA ASN A 91 -13.11 -6.40 17.72
C ASN A 91 -11.97 -5.38 17.63
N LYS A 92 -10.83 -5.74 18.26
CA LYS A 92 -9.52 -5.39 17.73
C LYS A 92 -9.57 -5.87 16.27
N LEU A 93 -9.70 -4.95 15.32
CA LEU A 93 -9.69 -5.29 13.90
C LEU A 93 -8.49 -6.20 13.72
N ASN A 94 -8.72 -7.45 13.32
CA ASN A 94 -7.60 -8.28 12.96
C ASN A 94 -6.97 -7.56 11.78
N ASP A 95 -5.65 -7.33 11.83
CA ASP A 95 -4.87 -6.77 10.71
C ASP A 95 -5.18 -7.44 9.36
N ASN A 96 -5.71 -8.66 9.42
CA ASN A 96 -6.12 -9.48 8.29
C ASN A 96 -7.45 -9.06 7.61
N ASP A 97 -8.22 -8.13 8.17
CA ASP A 97 -9.52 -7.72 7.60
C ASP A 97 -9.46 -6.39 6.83
N ILE A 98 -8.30 -5.71 6.83
CA ILE A 98 -8.13 -4.45 6.09
C ILE A 98 -7.75 -4.77 4.64
N GLU A 99 -8.73 -4.67 3.75
CA GLU A 99 -8.53 -4.78 2.31
C GLU A 99 -8.45 -3.39 1.67
N LEU A 100 -7.38 -3.13 0.92
CA LEU A 100 -7.20 -1.90 0.15
C LEU A 100 -7.84 -2.05 -1.23
N SER A 101 -8.95 -1.35 -1.45
CA SER A 101 -9.56 -1.18 -2.77
C SER A 101 -8.94 0.01 -3.52
N HIS A 102 -9.25 0.14 -4.82
CA HIS A 102 -8.82 1.28 -5.64
C HIS A 102 -9.25 2.65 -5.06
N GLU A 103 -10.39 2.72 -4.38
CA GLU A 103 -10.90 3.94 -3.75
C GLU A 103 -9.95 4.48 -2.66
N ALA A 104 -9.29 3.59 -1.91
CA ALA A 104 -8.33 3.99 -0.89
C ALA A 104 -7.10 4.68 -1.52
N LEU A 105 -6.68 4.20 -2.68
CA LEU A 105 -5.57 4.80 -3.44
C LEU A 105 -5.99 6.13 -4.07
N GLU A 106 -7.18 6.21 -4.67
CA GLU A 106 -7.71 7.43 -5.28
C GLU A 106 -7.81 8.58 -4.28
N ALA A 107 -8.24 8.30 -3.05
CA ALA A 107 -8.35 9.29 -1.99
C ALA A 107 -7.01 9.97 -1.64
N ILE A 108 -5.88 9.25 -1.76
CA ILE A 108 -4.55 9.77 -1.40
C ILE A 108 -3.71 10.21 -2.61
N THR A 109 -4.11 9.85 -3.83
CA THR A 109 -3.29 10.03 -5.03
C THR A 109 -2.96 11.51 -5.28
N GLY A 110 -3.91 12.42 -5.03
CA GLY A 110 -3.67 13.86 -5.20
C GLY A 110 -2.55 14.39 -4.30
N LEU A 111 -2.55 13.99 -3.02
CA LEU A 111 -1.51 14.39 -2.06
C LEU A 111 -0.18 13.69 -2.37
N LEU A 112 -0.23 12.41 -2.73
CA LEU A 112 0.96 11.63 -3.11
C LEU A 112 1.68 12.24 -4.32
N LEU A 113 0.95 12.74 -5.31
CA LEU A 113 1.53 13.36 -6.51
C LEU A 113 2.10 14.76 -6.26
N LEU A 114 1.68 15.46 -5.21
CA LEU A 114 2.23 16.77 -4.85
C LEU A 114 3.60 16.66 -4.15
N ASP A 115 3.82 15.56 -3.45
CA ASP A 115 5.08 15.29 -2.76
C ASP A 115 6.21 14.81 -3.71
N MET A 116 5.85 14.50 -4.95
CA MET A 116 6.73 13.93 -5.98
C MET A 116 7.12 14.93 -7.05
#